data_AF-G9QP79-F1
#
_entry.id   AF-G9QP79-F1
#
_cell.length_a   1.000
_cell.length_b   1.000
_cell.length_c   1.000
_cell.angle_alpha   90.00
_cell.angle_beta   90.00
_cell.angle_gamma   90.00
#
_symmetry.space_group_name_H-M   'P 1'
#
loop_
_entity.id
_entity.type
_entity.pdbx_description
1 polymer ?
#
loop_
_entity_poly.entity_id
_entity_poly.type
_entity_poly.pdbx_seq_one_letter_code
_entity_poly.pdbx_strand_id
1 'polypeptide(L)'
;MDKSHPLRLKISIMSLLLCIGAGKFITIDHAEVSFSYLLLTAIGCFAIRQYPFIQLFSLCISALMTAMVFAGIKLFEMYERAWFLVDVKWYIVILVLLIQFAIYPKPRLWKNRMISAYMGFLAGEWLLFKVLSQASLPYKIGDSWFLDFFSFSMLIMVGIHELRILKSIFHVKSLPVKEKQTYE
;
A
#
# COMPACT_ATOMS: atom_id res chain seq x y z
N MET A 1 -2.43 -14.45 -24.15
CA MET A 1 -2.14 -13.19 -23.44
C MET A 1 -1.79 -12.15 -24.49
N ASP A 2 -2.73 -11.25 -24.79
CA ASP A 2 -2.66 -10.39 -25.98
C ASP A 2 -1.66 -9.23 -25.79
N LYS A 3 -0.90 -8.91 -26.86
CA LYS A 3 0.34 -8.11 -26.82
C LYS A 3 0.12 -6.59 -26.87
N SER A 4 -1.11 -6.10 -27.01
CA SER A 4 -1.42 -4.73 -27.49
C SER A 4 -2.10 -3.79 -26.48
N HIS A 5 -2.09 -4.07 -25.18
CA HIS A 5 -2.70 -3.14 -24.21
C HIS A 5 -1.75 -1.96 -23.87
N PRO A 6 -2.14 -0.68 -24.13
CA PRO A 6 -1.33 0.51 -23.83
C PRO A 6 -1.03 0.70 -22.33
N LEU A 7 -1.72 -0.04 -21.47
CA LEU A 7 -1.50 -0.06 -20.03
C LEU A 7 -0.22 -0.81 -19.64
N ARG A 8 0.22 -1.85 -20.39
CA ARG A 8 1.49 -2.56 -20.09
C ARG A 8 2.69 -1.65 -20.25
N LEU A 9 2.69 -0.85 -21.32
CA LEU A 9 3.81 0.04 -21.65
C LEU A 9 3.94 1.14 -20.58
N LYS A 10 2.81 1.71 -20.13
CA LYS A 10 2.80 2.65 -19.00
C LYS A 10 3.30 2.03 -17.70
N ILE A 11 2.86 0.82 -17.36
CA ILE A 11 3.27 0.12 -16.12
C ILE A 11 4.76 -0.23 -16.17
N SER A 12 5.25 -0.77 -17.29
CA SER A 12 6.68 -1.06 -17.46
C SER A 12 7.55 0.19 -17.42
N ILE A 13 7.13 1.28 -18.07
CA ILE A 13 7.86 2.56 -18.00
C ILE A 13 7.88 3.07 -16.56
N MET A 14 6.74 3.03 -15.85
CA MET A 14 6.66 3.46 -14.46
C MET A 14 7.51 2.59 -13.53
N SER A 15 7.51 1.26 -13.70
CA SER A 15 8.35 0.37 -12.90
C SER A 15 9.84 0.59 -13.18
N LEU A 16 10.19 0.84 -14.44
CA LEU A 16 11.58 1.09 -14.85
C LEU A 16 12.08 2.44 -14.31
N LEU A 17 11.24 3.48 -14.34
CA LEU A 17 11.49 4.77 -13.68
C LEU A 17 11.62 4.62 -12.16
N LEU A 18 10.80 3.77 -11.52
CA LEU A 18 10.92 3.45 -10.10
C LEU A 18 12.27 2.79 -9.77
N CYS A 19 12.72 1.84 -10.61
CA CYS A 19 14.00 1.16 -10.41
C CYS A 19 15.19 2.09 -10.63
N ILE A 20 15.15 2.96 -11.64
CA ILE A 20 16.21 3.95 -11.89
C ILE A 20 16.21 5.04 -10.80
N GLY A 21 15.03 5.42 -10.30
CA GLY A 21 14.86 6.40 -9.22
C GLY A 21 15.27 5.90 -7.84
N ALA A 22 15.23 4.58 -7.60
CA ALA A 22 15.50 3.99 -6.28
C ALA A 22 16.94 4.21 -5.80
N GLY A 23 17.88 4.50 -6.71
CA GLY A 23 19.28 4.82 -6.39
C GLY A 23 19.60 6.32 -6.42
N LYS A 24 18.63 7.20 -6.70
CA LYS A 24 18.84 8.65 -6.79
C LYS A 24 18.19 9.36 -5.62
N PHE A 25 19.01 9.77 -4.67
CA PHE A 25 18.62 10.57 -3.53
C PHE A 25 18.89 12.05 -3.84
N ILE A 26 17.88 12.89 -3.61
CA ILE A 26 18.03 14.34 -3.63
C ILE A 26 18.07 14.78 -2.18
N THR A 27 19.19 15.37 -1.76
CA THR A 27 19.33 16.00 -0.44
C THR A 27 18.63 17.36 -0.46
N ILE A 28 17.55 17.50 0.28
CA ILE A 28 16.96 18.80 0.61
C ILE A 28 17.27 19.06 2.08
N ASP A 29 18.28 19.90 2.33
CA ASP A 29 18.73 20.34 3.66
C ASP A 29 19.15 19.17 4.58
N HIS A 30 18.24 18.65 5.42
CA HIS A 30 18.45 17.50 6.31
C HIS A 30 17.71 16.21 5.87
N ALA A 31 17.04 16.23 4.73
CA ALA A 31 16.24 15.14 4.19
C ALA A 31 16.89 14.55 2.94
N GLU A 32 17.22 13.25 2.94
CA GLU A 32 17.50 12.53 1.70
C GLU A 32 16.19 11.98 1.15
N VAL A 33 15.66 12.58 0.09
CA VAL A 33 14.41 12.14 -0.54
C VAL A 33 14.72 11.37 -1.82
N SER A 34 14.31 10.11 -1.87
CA SER A 34 14.42 9.29 -3.07
C SER A 34 13.48 9.78 -4.17
N PHE A 35 13.97 9.82 -5.41
CA PHE A 35 13.17 10.18 -6.58
C PHE A 35 11.95 9.27 -6.76
N SER A 36 12.06 8.00 -6.33
CA SER A 36 10.95 7.05 -6.36
C SER A 36 9.80 7.46 -5.44
N TYR A 37 10.08 8.02 -4.28
CA TYR A 37 9.05 8.50 -3.35
C TYR A 37 8.24 9.68 -3.94
N LEU A 38 8.92 10.61 -4.62
CA LEU A 38 8.27 11.72 -5.33
C LEU A 38 7.36 11.22 -6.46
N LEU A 39 7.83 10.25 -7.25
CA LEU A 39 7.03 9.62 -8.30
C LEU A 39 5.80 8.91 -7.72
N LEU A 40 5.96 8.14 -6.64
CA LEU A 40 4.83 7.49 -5.98
C LEU A 40 3.81 8.54 -5.48
N THR A 41 4.28 9.61 -4.85
CA THR A 41 3.40 10.67 -4.33
C THR A 41 2.59 11.33 -5.46
N ALA A 42 3.22 11.61 -6.60
CA ALA A 42 2.53 12.17 -7.77
C ALA A 42 1.44 11.23 -8.32
N ILE A 43 1.71 9.92 -8.37
CA ILE A 43 0.74 8.90 -8.80
C ILE A 43 -0.43 8.82 -7.81
N GLY A 44 -0.15 8.85 -6.51
CA GLY A 44 -1.15 8.87 -5.44
C GLY A 44 -2.10 10.06 -5.56
N CYS A 45 -1.56 11.26 -5.76
CA CYS A 45 -2.36 12.47 -5.97
C CYS A 45 -3.27 12.36 -7.21
N PHE A 46 -2.78 11.77 -8.31
CA PHE A 46 -3.58 11.56 -9.51
C PHE A 46 -4.72 10.56 -9.28
N ALA A 47 -4.47 9.50 -8.51
CA ALA A 47 -5.47 8.49 -8.17
C ALA A 47 -6.59 9.04 -7.26
N ILE A 48 -6.27 9.95 -6.35
CA ILE A 48 -7.25 10.55 -5.42
C ILE A 48 -8.22 11.52 -6.12
N ARG A 49 -7.79 12.20 -7.19
CA ARG A 49 -8.58 13.23 -7.89
C ARG A 49 -9.94 12.71 -8.42
N GLN A 50 -10.09 11.41 -8.59
CA GLN A 50 -11.31 10.79 -9.12
C GLN A 50 -12.41 10.54 -8.07
N TYR A 51 -12.14 10.83 -6.79
CA TYR A 51 -13.04 10.47 -5.69
C TYR A 51 -13.88 11.65 -5.17
N PRO A 52 -15.15 11.41 -4.78
CA PRO A 52 -15.98 12.42 -4.14
C PRO A 52 -15.50 12.73 -2.71
N PHE A 53 -15.70 13.98 -2.27
CA PHE A 53 -15.21 14.52 -0.98
C PHE A 53 -15.51 13.63 0.25
N ILE A 54 -16.68 13.01 0.32
CA ILE A 54 -17.06 12.13 1.45
C ILE A 54 -16.18 10.88 1.50
N GLN A 55 -15.86 10.29 0.34
CA GLN A 55 -14.97 9.13 0.27
C GLN A 55 -13.53 9.55 0.58
N LEU A 56 -13.13 10.76 0.17
CA LEU A 56 -11.83 11.36 0.46
C LEU A 56 -11.56 11.45 1.98
N PHE A 57 -12.56 11.84 2.77
CA PHE A 57 -12.42 11.91 4.22
C PHE A 57 -12.19 10.53 4.84
N SER A 58 -12.95 9.51 4.41
CA SER A 58 -12.73 8.12 4.86
C SER A 58 -11.34 7.60 4.47
N LEU A 59 -10.89 7.95 3.27
CA LEU A 59 -9.55 7.59 2.77
C LEU A 59 -8.48 8.27 3.62
N CYS A 60 -8.65 9.55 3.95
CA CYS A 60 -7.71 10.32 4.77
C CYS A 60 -7.56 9.72 6.17
N ILE A 61 -8.67 9.39 6.84
CA ILE A 61 -8.62 8.73 8.16
C ILE A 61 -7.91 7.38 8.06
N SER A 62 -8.25 6.57 7.06
CA SER A 62 -7.62 5.25 6.89
C SER A 62 -6.12 5.34 6.56
N ALA A 63 -5.73 6.35 5.78
CA ALA A 63 -4.34 6.64 5.47
C ALA A 63 -3.60 7.13 6.72
N LEU A 64 -4.23 7.95 7.56
CA LEU A 64 -3.63 8.42 8.81
C LEU A 64 -3.42 7.28 9.82
N MET A 65 -4.41 6.39 9.97
CA MET A 65 -4.28 5.22 10.85
C MET A 65 -3.14 4.29 10.40
N THR A 66 -3.05 4.04 9.09
CA THR A 66 -1.96 3.21 8.55
C THR A 66 -0.61 3.90 8.62
N ALA A 67 -0.55 5.22 8.43
CA ALA A 67 0.67 6.02 8.61
C ALA A 67 1.18 5.96 10.05
N MET A 68 0.29 6.11 11.04
CA MET A 68 0.63 6.02 12.47
C MET A 68 1.18 4.64 12.83
N VAL A 69 0.57 3.57 12.32
CA VAL A 69 1.05 2.20 12.53
C VAL A 69 2.42 1.98 11.91
N PHE A 70 2.60 2.41 10.67
CA PHE A 70 3.88 2.28 9.98
C PHE A 70 5.00 3.01 10.74
N ALA A 71 4.78 4.28 11.08
CA ALA A 71 5.74 5.08 11.81
C ALA A 71 5.98 4.54 13.23
N GLY A 72 4.92 4.12 13.93
CA GLY A 72 4.99 3.60 15.29
C GLY A 72 5.81 2.30 15.39
N ILE A 73 5.56 1.33 14.50
CA ILE A 73 6.32 0.07 14.48
C ILE A 73 7.79 0.33 14.13
N LYS A 74 8.06 1.23 13.18
CA LYS A 74 9.43 1.60 12.80
C LYS A 74 10.19 2.32 13.90
N LEU A 75 9.53 3.24 14.63
CA LEU A 75 10.12 3.87 15.81
C LEU A 75 10.40 2.85 16.92
N PHE A 76 9.49 1.89 17.12
CA PHE A 76 9.70 0.81 18.08
C PHE A 76 10.88 -0.11 17.69
N GLU A 77 11.03 -0.42 16.38
CA GLU A 77 12.20 -1.14 15.84
C GLU A 77 13.52 -0.41 16.10
N MET A 78 13.52 0.92 16.04
CA MET A 78 14.71 1.74 16.33
C MET A 78 15.07 1.73 17.81
N TYR A 79 14.09 1.62 18.70
CA TYR A 79 14.31 1.64 20.15
C TYR A 79 14.77 0.27 20.68
N GLU A 80 14.03 -0.81 20.36
CA GLU A 80 14.35 -2.16 20.83
C GLU A 80 14.13 -3.21 19.73
N ARG A 81 15.21 -3.52 19.00
CA ARG A 81 15.20 -4.53 17.94
C ARG A 81 14.93 -5.96 18.45
N ALA A 82 15.31 -6.26 19.69
CA ALA A 82 15.24 -7.62 20.25
C ALA A 82 13.82 -8.16 20.46
N TRP A 83 12.80 -7.31 20.52
CA TRP A 83 11.40 -7.72 20.69
C TRP A 83 10.80 -8.32 19.42
N PHE A 84 11.39 -8.04 18.25
CA PHE A 84 10.90 -8.57 16.99
C PHE A 84 11.50 -9.95 16.72
N LEU A 85 10.72 -10.99 17.02
CA LEU A 85 11.06 -12.40 16.75
C LEU A 85 11.03 -12.74 15.25
N VAL A 86 10.32 -11.94 14.45
CA VAL A 86 10.15 -12.08 13.00
C VAL A 86 10.51 -10.75 12.35
N ASP A 87 10.97 -10.76 11.09
CA ASP A 87 11.22 -9.54 10.31
C ASP A 87 10.07 -8.54 10.45
N VAL A 88 10.41 -7.29 10.81
CA VAL A 88 9.47 -6.17 11.01
C VAL A 88 8.58 -5.95 9.78
N LYS A 89 9.06 -6.38 8.60
CA LYS A 89 8.32 -6.52 7.33
C LYS A 89 6.96 -7.19 7.52
N TRP A 90 6.91 -8.33 8.19
CA TRP A 90 5.67 -9.07 8.35
C TRP A 90 4.70 -8.36 9.29
N TYR A 91 5.19 -7.81 10.40
CA TYR A 91 4.35 -7.10 11.36
C TYR A 91 3.63 -5.91 10.73
N ILE A 92 4.37 -5.05 10.01
CA ILE A 92 3.80 -3.88 9.34
C ILE A 92 2.75 -4.33 8.31
N VAL A 93 3.08 -5.32 7.49
CA VAL A 93 2.18 -5.77 6.42
C VAL A 93 0.90 -6.39 6.99
N ILE A 94 1.01 -7.25 8.01
CA ILE A 94 -0.15 -7.88 8.66
C ILE A 94 -1.04 -6.81 9.30
N LEU A 95 -0.46 -5.85 10.02
CA LEU A 95 -1.24 -4.86 10.75
C LEU A 95 -1.93 -3.87 9.79
N VAL A 96 -1.25 -3.46 8.71
CA VAL A 96 -1.85 -2.67 7.64
C VAL A 96 -2.98 -3.44 6.96
N LEU A 97 -2.80 -4.73 6.66
CA LEU A 97 -3.86 -5.57 6.09
C LEU A 97 -5.07 -5.62 7.01
N LEU A 98 -4.88 -5.86 8.31
CA LEU A 98 -5.95 -5.90 9.30
C LEU A 98 -6.75 -4.59 9.32
N ILE A 99 -6.07 -3.44 9.34
CA ILE A 99 -6.71 -2.13 9.31
C ILE A 99 -7.52 -1.93 8.04
N GLN A 100 -6.95 -2.28 6.88
CA GLN A 100 -7.64 -2.12 5.60
C GLN A 100 -8.84 -3.06 5.46
N PHE A 101 -8.78 -4.27 6.03
CA PHE A 101 -9.92 -5.19 6.10
C PHE A 101 -10.99 -4.72 7.08
N ALA A 102 -10.62 -4.12 8.20
CA ALA A 102 -11.55 -3.60 9.20
C ALA A 102 -12.31 -2.35 8.69
N ILE A 103 -11.60 -1.39 8.07
CA ILE A 103 -12.20 -0.13 7.60
C ILE A 103 -13.11 -0.35 6.39
N TYR A 104 -12.68 -1.20 5.47
CA TYR A 104 -13.45 -1.51 4.27
C TYR A 104 -13.78 -3.00 4.29
N PRO A 105 -14.89 -3.44 4.89
CA PRO A 105 -15.25 -4.87 4.88
C PRO A 105 -15.79 -5.32 3.52
N LYS A 106 -16.47 -4.44 2.77
CA LYS A 106 -17.18 -4.78 1.52
C LYS A 106 -16.23 -5.05 0.34
N PRO A 107 -16.39 -6.17 -0.39
CA PRO A 107 -15.49 -6.55 -1.49
C PRO A 107 -15.53 -5.56 -2.67
N ARG A 108 -16.66 -4.88 -2.88
CA ARG A 108 -16.86 -3.91 -3.98
C ARG A 108 -15.99 -2.65 -3.86
N LEU A 109 -15.42 -2.40 -2.67
CA LEU A 109 -14.57 -1.25 -2.38
C LEU A 109 -13.07 -1.58 -2.44
N TRP A 110 -12.68 -2.64 -3.15
CA TRP A 110 -11.30 -3.09 -3.24
C TRP A 110 -10.33 -1.99 -3.73
N LYS A 111 -10.72 -1.23 -4.76
CA LYS A 111 -9.90 -0.12 -5.28
C LYS A 111 -9.60 0.93 -4.20
N ASN A 112 -10.59 1.24 -3.36
CA ASN A 112 -10.44 2.22 -2.30
C ASN A 112 -9.45 1.72 -1.24
N ARG A 113 -9.44 0.41 -0.92
CA ARG A 113 -8.47 -0.21 0.00
C ARG A 113 -7.03 -0.08 -0.46
N MET A 114 -6.80 -0.31 -1.76
CA MET A 114 -5.46 -0.20 -2.33
C MET A 114 -4.97 1.25 -2.29
N ILE A 115 -5.84 2.20 -2.62
CA ILE A 115 -5.48 3.62 -2.64
C ILE A 115 -5.29 4.16 -1.21
N SER A 116 -6.11 3.76 -0.24
CA SER A 116 -5.91 4.13 1.16
C SER A 116 -4.60 3.56 1.72
N ALA A 117 -4.31 2.29 1.45
CA ALA A 117 -3.06 1.66 1.88
C ALA A 117 -1.85 2.38 1.26
N TYR A 118 -1.92 2.64 -0.04
CA TYR A 118 -0.90 3.38 -0.79
C TYR A 118 -0.59 4.74 -0.17
N MET A 119 -1.62 5.54 0.04
CA MET A 119 -1.48 6.87 0.62
C MET A 119 -1.05 6.81 2.09
N GLY A 120 -1.47 5.78 2.81
CA GLY A 120 -1.06 5.52 4.18
C GLY A 120 0.42 5.22 4.32
N PHE A 121 0.99 4.41 3.43
CA PHE A 121 2.44 4.15 3.42
C PHE A 121 3.24 5.42 3.10
N LEU A 122 2.78 6.22 2.13
CA LEU A 122 3.42 7.49 1.80
C LEU A 122 3.36 8.49 2.96
N ALA A 123 2.19 8.63 3.59
CA ALA A 123 2.02 9.50 4.75
C ALA A 123 2.80 8.98 5.97
N GLY A 124 2.95 7.67 6.13
CA GLY A 124 3.72 7.04 7.20
C GLY A 124 5.21 7.33 7.09
N GLU A 125 5.80 7.19 5.91
CA GLU A 125 7.19 7.62 5.62
C GLU A 125 7.40 9.10 5.93
N TRP A 126 6.47 9.95 5.49
CA TRP A 126 6.56 11.39 5.74
C TRP A 126 6.49 11.71 7.23
N LEU A 127 5.59 11.06 7.95
CA LEU A 127 5.41 11.24 9.39
C LEU A 127 6.66 10.79 10.15
N LEU A 128 7.22 9.64 9.78
CA LEU A 128 8.44 9.13 10.37
C LEU A 128 9.64 10.05 10.11
N PHE A 129 9.80 10.53 8.87
CA PHE A 129 10.81 11.53 8.56
C PHE A 129 10.68 12.78 9.44
N LYS A 130 9.46 13.32 9.58
CA LYS A 130 9.21 14.51 10.40
C LYS A 130 9.60 14.28 11.87
N VAL A 131 9.28 13.12 12.43
CA VAL A 131 9.64 12.76 13.81
C VAL A 131 11.16 12.61 13.98
N LEU A 132 11.84 11.93 13.05
CA LEU A 132 13.29 11.73 13.13
C LEU A 132 14.09 13.02 12.86
N SER A 133 13.58 13.87 11.96
CA SER A 133 14.17 15.19 11.71
C SER A 133 14.10 16.08 12.95
N GLN A 134 13.01 16.03 13.73
CA GLN A 134 12.94 16.70 15.03
C GLN A 134 13.94 16.13 16.04
N ALA A 135 14.25 14.83 15.95
CA ALA A 135 15.28 14.18 16.75
C ALA A 135 16.71 14.36 16.21
N SER A 136 16.90 15.19 15.15
CA SER A 136 18.19 15.41 14.46
C SER A 136 18.86 14.14 13.93
N LEU A 137 18.08 13.07 13.70
CA LEU A 137 18.58 11.82 13.13
C LEU A 137 18.50 11.89 11.60
N PRO A 138 19.61 11.65 10.87
CA PRO A 138 19.56 11.60 9.41
C PRO A 138 18.72 10.39 8.99
N TYR A 139 17.57 10.66 8.38
CA TYR A 139 16.67 9.63 7.86
C TYR A 139 16.47 9.78 6.36
N LYS A 140 16.62 8.68 5.63
CA LYS A 140 16.46 8.62 4.18
C LYS A 140 15.02 8.22 3.86
N ILE A 141 14.29 9.10 3.17
CA ILE A 141 12.92 8.86 2.72
C ILE A 141 12.95 8.09 1.40
N GLY A 142 12.15 7.04 1.30
CA GLY A 142 12.00 6.25 0.08
C GLY A 142 13.21 5.38 -0.24
N ASP A 143 13.91 4.91 0.80
CA ASP A 143 15.01 3.96 0.65
C ASP A 143 14.54 2.65 0.01
N SER A 144 15.47 1.85 -0.52
CA SER A 144 15.15 0.57 -1.17
C SER A 144 14.31 -0.35 -0.27
N TRP A 145 14.55 -0.26 1.04
CA TRP A 145 13.79 -0.95 2.07
C TRP A 145 12.31 -0.57 2.03
N PHE A 146 11.97 0.72 2.01
CA PHE A 146 10.58 1.20 1.93
C PHE A 146 9.88 0.66 0.68
N LEU A 147 10.60 0.68 -0.45
CA LEU A 147 10.10 0.21 -1.74
C LEU A 147 9.79 -1.29 -1.74
N ASP A 148 10.59 -2.09 -1.03
CA ASP A 148 10.31 -3.51 -0.79
C ASP A 148 9.07 -3.71 0.09
N PHE A 149 8.93 -2.95 1.20
CA PHE A 149 7.73 -3.03 2.06
C PHE A 149 6.47 -2.71 1.26
N PHE A 150 6.53 -1.62 0.49
CA PHE A 150 5.43 -1.17 -0.34
C PHE A 150 5.05 -2.24 -1.38
N SER A 151 6.03 -2.77 -2.12
CA SER A 151 5.80 -3.79 -3.14
C SER A 151 5.24 -5.09 -2.55
N PHE A 152 5.78 -5.53 -1.42
CA PHE A 152 5.35 -6.77 -0.76
C PHE A 152 3.92 -6.66 -0.21
N SER A 153 3.58 -5.52 0.41
CA SER A 153 2.22 -5.28 0.91
C SER A 153 1.18 -5.27 -0.22
N MET A 154 1.50 -4.63 -1.35
CA MET A 154 0.63 -4.60 -2.52
C MET A 154 0.48 -5.99 -3.15
N LEU A 155 1.56 -6.77 -3.21
CA LEU A 155 1.51 -8.15 -3.72
C LEU A 155 0.57 -9.01 -2.86
N ILE A 156 0.70 -8.96 -1.54
CA ILE A 156 -0.18 -9.74 -0.65
C ILE A 156 -1.63 -9.28 -0.77
N MET A 157 -1.90 -7.97 -0.86
CA MET A 157 -3.26 -7.48 -1.11
C MET A 157 -3.82 -8.07 -2.40
N VAL A 158 -3.09 -7.98 -3.52
CA VAL A 158 -3.51 -8.59 -4.80
C VAL A 158 -3.73 -10.09 -4.64
N GLY A 159 -2.83 -10.80 -3.97
CA GLY A 159 -2.96 -12.24 -3.72
C GLY A 159 -4.25 -12.60 -2.96
N ILE A 160 -4.61 -11.85 -1.92
CA ILE A 160 -5.86 -12.07 -1.18
C ILE A 160 -7.09 -11.80 -2.05
N HIS A 161 -7.03 -10.83 -2.96
CA HIS A 161 -8.10 -10.56 -3.91
C HIS A 161 -8.32 -11.73 -4.87
N GLU A 162 -7.24 -12.21 -5.51
CA GLU A 162 -7.30 -13.33 -6.45
C GLU A 162 -7.81 -14.60 -5.76
N LEU A 163 -7.36 -14.88 -4.53
CA LEU A 163 -7.87 -16.00 -3.74
C LEU A 163 -9.38 -15.86 -3.43
N ARG A 164 -9.85 -14.64 -3.20
CA ARG A 164 -11.27 -14.37 -2.92
C ARG A 164 -12.14 -14.55 -4.17
N ILE A 165 -11.64 -14.14 -5.34
CA ILE A 165 -12.28 -14.41 -6.64
C ILE A 165 -12.33 -15.91 -6.90
N LEU A 166 -11.23 -16.63 -6.67
CA LEU A 166 -11.18 -18.06 -6.86
C LEU A 166 -12.21 -18.76 -5.97
N LYS A 167 -12.29 -18.37 -4.69
CA LYS A 167 -13.32 -18.87 -3.76
C LYS A 167 -14.73 -18.55 -4.22
N SER A 168 -15.02 -17.35 -4.73
CA SER A 168 -16.37 -17.02 -5.21
C SER A 168 -16.75 -17.84 -6.45
N ILE A 169 -15.80 -18.11 -7.34
CA ILE A 169 -16.02 -18.99 -8.51
C ILE A 169 -16.28 -20.44 -8.07
N PHE A 170 -15.48 -20.96 -7.13
CA PHE A 170 -15.67 -22.32 -6.60
C PHE A 170 -17.00 -22.46 -5.84
N HIS A 171 -17.39 -21.45 -5.05
CA HIS A 171 -18.66 -21.45 -4.32
C HIS A 171 -19.88 -21.37 -5.24
N VAL A 172 -19.80 -20.61 -6.35
CA VAL A 172 -20.86 -20.58 -7.37
C VAL A 172 -20.98 -21.92 -8.09
N LYS A 173 -19.85 -22.61 -8.31
CA LYS A 173 -19.83 -23.93 -8.96
C LYS A 173 -20.29 -25.08 -8.04
N SER A 174 -20.26 -24.88 -6.72
CA SER A 174 -20.72 -25.86 -5.72
C SER A 174 -22.18 -25.71 -5.31
N LEU A 175 -22.95 -24.79 -5.91
CA LEU A 175 -24.39 -24.73 -5.68
C LEU A 175 -25.05 -25.99 -6.28
N PRO A 176 -25.74 -26.81 -5.47
CA PRO A 176 -26.47 -27.96 -6.01
C PRO A 176 -27.56 -27.46 -6.96
N VAL A 177 -27.69 -28.14 -8.10
CA VAL A 177 -28.61 -27.87 -9.23
C VAL A 177 -30.11 -27.80 -8.82
N LYS A 178 -30.47 -28.03 -7.55
CA LYS A 178 -31.84 -28.12 -7.06
C LYS A 178 -32.64 -26.80 -7.03
N GLU A 179 -32.02 -25.63 -7.10
CA GLU A 179 -32.76 -24.34 -7.11
C GLU A 179 -33.11 -23.82 -8.51
N LYS A 180 -32.64 -24.47 -9.59
CA LYS A 180 -32.96 -24.04 -10.96
C LYS A 180 -34.31 -24.51 -11.50
N GLN A 181 -35.06 -25.35 -10.77
CA GLN A 181 -36.32 -25.92 -11.26
C GLN A 181 -37.59 -25.37 -10.59
N THR A 182 -37.48 -24.38 -9.70
CA THR A 182 -38.65 -23.83 -8.97
C THR A 182 -39.16 -22.50 -9.57
N TYR A 183 -38.59 -22.04 -10.69
CA TYR A 183 -38.95 -20.77 -11.34
C TYR A 183 -39.20 -20.91 -12.85
N GLU A 184 -39.64 -22.08 -13.31
CA GLU A 184 -40.32 -22.22 -14.62
C GLU A 184 -41.83 -22.31 -14.43
#